data_AF-A0A7J3QYT3-F1
#
_entry.id   AF-A0A7J3QYT3-F1
#
_cell.length_a   1.000
_cell.length_b   1.000
_cell.length_c   1.000
_cell.angle_alpha   90.00
_cell.angle_beta   90.00
_cell.angle_gamma   90.00
#
_symmetry.space_group_name_H-M   'P 1'
#
loop_
_entity.id
_entity.type
_entity.pdbx_description
1 polymer ?
#
loop_
_entity_poly.entity_id
_entity_poly.type
_entity_poly.pdbx_seq_one_letter_code
_entity_poly.pdbx_strand_id
1 'polypeptide(L)'
;MSDKLAEYLSNYIQERVGVFKKYMLAALNNRDHCLWYLESSAGMLLPSSDLKNCELLRDAKIFTEDVRVSRNGRNTYKVFCLTEFGKQLAEEMLKESSATPDTEEDSGKTRT
;
A
#
# COMPACT_ATOMS: atom_id res chain seq x y z
N MET A 1 -12.14 -28.04 -11.67
CA MET A 1 -12.30 -26.99 -10.63
C MET A 1 -13.44 -26.09 -11.07
N SER A 2 -14.28 -25.61 -10.15
CA SER A 2 -15.40 -24.72 -10.48
C SER A 2 -14.87 -23.37 -10.95
N ASP A 3 -15.27 -22.89 -12.13
CA ASP A 3 -14.86 -21.58 -12.67
C ASP A 3 -15.13 -20.43 -11.68
N LYS A 4 -16.18 -20.57 -10.86
CA LYS A 4 -16.53 -19.60 -9.79
C LYS A 4 -15.47 -19.52 -8.68
N LEU A 5 -14.78 -20.62 -8.39
CA LEU A 5 -13.71 -20.61 -7.38
C LEU A 5 -12.47 -19.90 -7.94
N ALA A 6 -12.14 -20.12 -9.21
CA ALA A 6 -11.03 -19.44 -9.87
C ALA A 6 -11.26 -17.93 -9.96
N GLU A 7 -12.48 -17.52 -10.29
CA GLU A 7 -12.91 -16.12 -10.29
C GLU A 7 -12.83 -15.49 -8.89
N TYR A 8 -13.36 -16.18 -7.87
CA TYR A 8 -13.27 -15.71 -6.48
C TYR A 8 -11.83 -15.53 -6.00
N LEU A 9 -10.95 -16.50 -6.29
CA LEU A 9 -9.54 -16.42 -5.92
C LEU A 9 -8.81 -15.30 -6.65
N SER A 10 -9.13 -15.08 -7.93
CA SER A 10 -8.54 -14.01 -8.73
C SER A 10 -8.92 -12.64 -8.17
N ASN A 11 -10.21 -12.44 -7.85
CA ASN A 11 -10.70 -11.21 -7.24
C ASN A 11 -10.06 -10.98 -5.87
N TYR A 12 -9.97 -12.03 -5.04
CA TYR A 12 -9.31 -11.94 -3.74
C TYR A 12 -7.84 -11.52 -3.88
N ILE A 13 -7.09 -12.12 -4.81
CA ILE A 13 -5.68 -11.76 -5.05
C ILE A 13 -5.57 -10.30 -5.51
N GLN A 14 -6.40 -9.87 -6.46
CA GLN A 14 -6.40 -8.49 -6.96
C GLN A 14 -6.76 -7.48 -5.86
N GLU A 15 -7.76 -7.77 -5.03
CA GLU A 15 -8.10 -6.94 -3.87
C GLU A 15 -6.93 -6.81 -2.89
N ARG A 16 -6.24 -7.93 -2.61
CA ARG A 16 -5.07 -7.92 -1.72
C ARG A 16 -3.92 -7.10 -2.32
N VAL A 17 -3.71 -7.15 -3.64
CA VAL A 17 -2.75 -6.27 -4.34
C VAL A 17 -3.15 -4.81 -4.17
N GLY A 18 -4.43 -4.46 -4.33
CA GLY A 18 -4.94 -3.11 -4.09
C GLY A 18 -4.69 -2.62 -2.66
N VAL A 19 -4.88 -3.48 -1.67
CA VAL A 19 -4.58 -3.20 -0.27
C VAL A 19 -3.11 -2.90 -0.04
N PHE A 20 -2.19 -3.58 -0.70
CA PHE A 20 -0.76 -3.28 -0.58
C PHE A 20 -0.35 -2.01 -1.33
N LYS A 21 -0.90 -1.82 -2.53
CA LYS A 21 -0.67 -0.64 -3.37
C LYS A 21 -0.93 0.66 -2.63
N LYS A 22 -2.02 0.75 -1.85
CA LYS A 22 -2.31 1.98 -1.08
C LYS A 22 -1.21 2.36 -0.09
N TYR A 23 -0.56 1.41 0.57
CA TYR A 23 0.51 1.73 1.54
C TYR A 23 1.79 2.18 0.83
N MET A 24 2.14 1.53 -0.28
CA MET A 24 3.31 1.94 -1.08
C MET A 24 3.15 3.35 -1.63
N LEU A 25 1.97 3.68 -2.17
CA LEU A 25 1.68 5.02 -2.67
C LEU A 25 1.59 6.06 -1.55
N ALA A 26 0.98 5.71 -0.41
CA ALA A 26 0.93 6.59 0.76
C ALA A 26 2.33 6.89 1.29
N ALA A 27 3.21 5.89 1.35
CA ALA A 27 4.61 6.08 1.71
C ALA A 27 5.32 6.96 0.67
N LEU A 28 5.18 6.67 -0.63
CA LEU A 28 5.84 7.42 -1.71
C LEU A 28 5.49 8.91 -1.67
N ASN A 29 4.22 9.24 -1.39
CA ASN A 29 3.74 10.61 -1.30
C ASN A 29 4.15 11.34 0.00
N ASN A 30 4.73 10.63 0.97
CA ASN A 30 5.27 11.24 2.18
C ASN A 30 6.70 11.74 1.92
N ARG A 31 7.06 12.91 2.47
CA ARG A 31 8.38 13.55 2.30
C ARG A 31 9.53 12.63 2.72
N ASP A 32 9.35 11.88 3.80
CA ASP A 32 10.38 10.97 4.32
C ASP A 32 10.27 9.56 3.70
N HIS A 33 9.30 9.35 2.82
CA HIS A 33 8.95 8.05 2.24
C HIS A 33 8.61 6.96 3.28
N CYS A 34 8.07 7.38 4.43
CA CYS A 34 7.79 6.50 5.57
C CYS A 34 6.33 6.58 6.04
N LEU A 35 5.86 5.49 6.66
CA LEU A 35 4.60 5.36 7.37
C LEU A 35 4.85 4.95 8.82
N TRP A 36 4.00 5.40 9.73
CA TRP A 36 4.20 5.22 11.16
C TRP A 36 2.93 4.64 11.78
N TYR A 37 3.07 3.56 12.53
CA TYR A 37 1.95 2.91 13.20
C TYR A 37 2.27 2.69 14.68
N LEU A 38 1.28 2.94 15.53
CA LEU A 38 1.36 2.64 16.95
C LEU A 38 1.19 1.13 17.15
N GLU A 39 2.23 0.47 17.64
CA GLU A 39 2.23 -0.96 17.96
C GLU A 39 1.68 -1.20 19.38
N SER A 40 2.10 -0.37 20.33
CA SER A 40 1.71 -0.53 21.73
C SER A 40 1.54 0.80 22.44
N SER A 41 0.64 0.83 23.42
CA SER A 41 0.37 1.98 24.29
C SER A 41 0.24 1.54 25.73
N ALA A 42 0.97 2.21 26.62
CA ALA A 42 1.13 1.85 28.03
C ALA A 42 1.49 0.36 28.26
N GLY A 43 2.32 -0.20 27.37
CA GLY A 43 2.73 -1.61 27.42
C GLY A 43 1.70 -2.61 26.89
N MET A 44 0.55 -2.16 26.39
CA MET A 44 -0.46 -3.02 25.78
C MET A 44 -0.37 -2.97 24.25
N LEU A 45 -0.30 -4.13 23.61
CA LEU A 45 -0.33 -4.27 22.16
C LEU A 45 -1.69 -3.80 21.60
N LEU A 46 -1.65 -3.06 20.51
CA LEU A 46 -2.82 -2.60 19.80
C LEU A 46 -2.99 -3.38 18.49
N PRO A 47 -4.14 -4.02 18.24
CA PRO A 47 -4.38 -4.70 16.99
C PRO A 47 -4.51 -3.67 15.86
N SER A 48 -3.71 -3.83 14.80
CA SER A 48 -3.81 -3.02 13.60
C SER A 48 -3.59 -3.87 12.35
N SER A 49 -4.59 -3.87 11.46
CA SER A 49 -4.49 -4.52 10.15
C SER A 49 -3.51 -3.79 9.24
N ASP A 50 -3.43 -2.45 9.34
CA ASP A 50 -2.49 -1.64 8.58
C ASP A 50 -1.04 -1.96 8.97
N LEU A 51 -0.78 -2.13 10.27
CA LEU A 51 0.52 -2.54 10.78
C LEU A 51 0.91 -3.90 10.20
N LYS A 52 0.02 -4.89 10.27
CA LYS A 52 0.26 -6.23 9.69
C LYS A 52 0.52 -6.20 8.19
N ASN A 53 -0.19 -5.35 7.44
CA ASN A 53 0.03 -5.23 6.00
C ASN A 53 1.40 -4.59 5.69
N CYS A 54 1.85 -3.61 6.48
CA CYS A 54 3.18 -3.02 6.34
C CYS A 54 4.29 -4.00 6.76
N GLU A 55 4.04 -4.83 7.76
CA GLU A 55 4.94 -5.93 8.15
C GLU A 55 5.13 -6.94 7.01
N LEU A 56 4.07 -7.32 6.31
CA LEU A 56 4.17 -8.18 5.12
C LEU A 56 4.99 -7.52 3.99
N LEU A 57 4.82 -6.22 3.79
CA LEU A 57 5.62 -5.45 2.80
C LEU A 57 7.09 -5.35 3.21
N ARG A 58 7.39 -5.26 4.51
CA ARG A 58 8.76 -5.36 5.05
C ARG A 58 9.34 -6.76 4.78
N ASP A 59 8.57 -7.81 5.03
CA ASP A 59 9.02 -9.19 4.81
C ASP A 59 9.31 -9.44 3.33
N ALA A 60 8.54 -8.80 2.44
CA ALA A 60 8.77 -8.76 0.99
C ALA A 60 9.89 -7.79 0.54
N LYS A 61 10.63 -7.17 1.45
CA LYS A 61 11.74 -6.22 1.18
C LYS A 61 11.35 -4.92 0.47
N ILE A 62 10.06 -4.60 0.46
CA ILE A 62 9.53 -3.33 -0.07
C ILE A 62 9.69 -2.21 0.96
N PHE A 63 9.55 -2.53 2.25
CA PHE A 63 9.82 -1.63 3.35
C PHE A 63 11.04 -2.06 4.18
N THR A 64 11.75 -1.08 4.74
CA THR A 64 12.53 -1.25 5.98
C THR A 64 11.65 -0.94 7.19
N GLU A 65 12.00 -1.49 8.35
CA GLU A 65 11.33 -1.20 9.62
C GLU A 65 12.32 -0.63 10.63
N ASP A 66 11.88 0.41 11.34
CA ASP A 66 12.53 0.96 12.53
C ASP A 66 11.51 1.01 13.69
N VAL A 67 11.98 0.88 14.93
CA VAL A 67 11.14 0.90 16.13
C VAL A 67 11.48 2.12 16.97
N ARG A 68 10.47 2.95 17.23
CA ARG A 68 10.63 4.19 18.00
C ARG A 68 9.76 4.18 19.23
N VAL A 69 10.37 4.48 20.37
CA VAL A 69 9.67 4.57 21.66
C VAL A 69 9.49 6.04 22.02
N SER A 70 8.31 6.41 22.51
CA SER A 70 8.05 7.76 23.00
C SER A 70 8.95 8.11 24.17
N ARG A 71 9.22 9.41 24.37
CA ARG A 71 10.11 9.90 25.43
C ARG A 71 9.74 9.41 26.85
N ASN A 72 8.44 9.19 27.09
CA ASN A 72 7.93 8.69 28.38
C ASN A 72 7.86 7.15 28.45
N GLY A 73 8.35 6.43 27.45
CA GLY A 73 8.37 4.96 27.40
C GLY A 73 6.98 4.32 27.21
N ARG A 74 5.91 5.11 27.05
CA ARG A 74 4.55 4.58 27.03
C ARG A 74 4.13 4.03 25.67
N ASN A 75 4.63 4.60 24.58
CA ASN A 75 4.16 4.25 23.25
C ASN A 75 5.32 3.69 22.41
N THR A 76 5.08 2.58 21.72
CA THR A 76 6.01 2.02 20.74
C THR A 76 5.40 2.17 19.36
N TYR A 77 6.16 2.76 18.45
CA TYR A 77 5.80 2.97 17.06
C TYR A 77 6.70 2.12 16.16
N LYS A 78 6.11 1.53 15.14
CA LYS A 78 6.83 0.96 14.00
C LYS A 78 6.81 1.95 12.84
N VAL A 79 7.99 2.23 12.31
CA VAL A 79 8.21 3.13 11.19
C VAL A 79 8.64 2.31 9.99
N PHE A 80 7.85 2.36 8.92
CA PHE A 80 8.08 1.63 7.69
C PHE A 80 8.48 2.59 6.59
N CYS A 81 9.68 2.44 6.03
CA CYS A 81 10.17 3.33 4.98
C CYS A 81 10.38 2.56 3.68
N LEU A 82 10.08 3.16 2.53
CA LEU A 82 10.34 2.53 1.24
C LEU A 82 11.84 2.27 1.06
N THR A 83 12.15 1.03 0.68
CA THR A 83 13.46 0.71 0.11
C THR A 83 13.59 1.33 -1.28
N GLU A 84 14.80 1.39 -1.84
CA GLU A 84 14.97 1.84 -3.23
C GLU A 84 14.15 0.99 -4.21
N PHE A 85 14.10 -0.33 -4.00
CA PHE A 85 13.22 -1.23 -4.76
C PHE A 85 11.74 -0.89 -4.57
N GLY A 86 11.31 -0.65 -3.32
CA GLY A 86 9.94 -0.27 -3.02
C GLY A 86 9.53 1.06 -3.68
N LYS A 87 10.45 2.04 -3.75
CA LYS A 87 10.20 3.33 -4.44
C LYS A 87 9.99 3.11 -5.94
N GLN A 88 10.87 2.36 -6.60
CA GLN A 88 10.75 2.03 -8.02
C GLN A 88 9.40 1.37 -8.31
N LEU A 89 9.04 0.36 -7.52
CA LEU A 89 7.77 -0.34 -7.65
C LEU A 89 6.56 0.60 -7.46
N ALA A 90 6.61 1.48 -6.46
CA ALA A 90 5.54 2.44 -6.19
C ALA A 90 5.39 3.48 -7.32
N GLU A 91 6.51 3.95 -7.90
CA GLU A 91 6.50 4.86 -9.04
C GLU A 91 5.94 4.21 -10.31
N GLU A 92 6.27 2.95 -10.57
CA GLU A 92 5.68 2.17 -11.68
C GLU A 92 4.17 2.05 -11.50
N MET A 93 3.71 1.68 -10.30
CA MET A 93 2.28 1.60 -9.98
C MET A 93 1.56 2.94 -10.11
N LEU A 94 2.22 4.06 -9.82
CA LEU A 94 1.68 5.40 -9.99
C LEU A 94 1.48 5.71 -11.48
N LYS A 95 2.46 5.37 -12.32
CA LYS A 95 2.40 5.54 -13.79
C LYS A 95 1.29 4.70 -14.41
N GLU A 96 1.16 3.43 -14.01
CA GLU A 96 0.06 2.56 -14.46
C GLU A 96 -1.32 3.14 -14.13
N SER A 97 -1.46 3.77 -12.96
CA SER A 97 -2.70 4.41 -12.53
C SER A 97 -3.05 5.65 -13.35
N SER A 98 -2.05 6.31 -13.95
CA SER A 98 -2.24 7.47 -14.83
C SER A 98 -2.40 7.11 -16.31
N ALA A 99 -2.13 5.84 -16.68
CA ALA A 99 -2.07 5.39 -18.06
C ALA A 99 -3.35 4.67 -18.54
N THR A 100 -4.43 4.60 -17.76
CA THR A 100 -5.75 4.20 -18.26
C THR A 100 -6.24 5.23 -19.28
N PRO A 101 -6.36 4.87 -20.57
CA PRO A 101 -6.92 5.76 -21.56
C PRO A 101 -8.45 5.72 -21.46
N ASP A 102 -9.07 6.89 -21.35
CA ASP A 102 -10.45 7.08 -21.74
C ASP A 102 -10.61 6.56 -23.17
N THR A 103 -11.20 5.37 -23.28
CA THR A 103 -11.61 4.82 -24.56
C THR A 103 -13.13 4.83 -24.58
N GLU A 104 -13.72 5.98 -24.84
CA GLU A 104 -14.98 6.07 -25.56
C GLU A 104 -14.85 7.16 -26.64
N GLU A 105 -14.79 6.67 -27.87
CA GLU A 105 -15.11 7.42 -29.08
C GLU A 105 -16.51 8.04 -28.94
N ASP A 106 -16.67 9.32 -29.29
CA ASP A 106 -17.84 9.68 -30.09
C ASP A 106 -17.41 10.52 -31.30
N SER A 107 -17.37 9.78 -32.41
CA SER A 107 -17.31 10.24 -33.78
C SER A 107 -18.29 11.37 -34.07
N GLY A 108 -17.81 12.39 -34.78
CA GLY A 108 -18.57 13.58 -35.10
C GLY A 108 -19.94 13.33 -35.76
N LYS A 109 -20.87 14.24 -35.45
CA LYS A 109 -21.90 14.68 -36.38
C LYS A 109 -21.99 16.20 -36.36
N THR A 110 -21.40 16.79 -37.40
CA THR A 110 -21.81 18.08 -37.95
C THR A 110 -23.32 18.11 -38.13
N ARG A 111 -23.99 19.12 -37.58
CA ARG A 111 -25.33 19.51 -37.99
C ARG A 111 -25.33 21.01 -38.31
N THR A 112 -25.47 21.24 -39.62
CA THR A 112 -26.15 22.35 -40.32
C THR A 112 -26.77 23.44 -39.48
#